data_AF-A0A9E6FCW7-F1
#
_entry.id   AF-A0A9E6FCW7-F1
#
_cell.length_a   1.000
_cell.length_b   1.000
_cell.length_c   1.000
_cell.angle_alpha   90.00
_cell.angle_beta   90.00
_cell.angle_gamma   90.00
#
_symmetry.space_group_name_H-M   'P 1'
#
loop_
_entity.id
_entity.type
_entity.pdbx_description
1 polymer ?
#
loop_
_entity_poly.entity_id
_entity_poly.type
_entity_poly.pdbx_seq_one_letter_code
_entity_poly.pdbx_strand_id
1 'polypeptide(L)' 'MRKSKIIFDSALLDKIAESKKMGEGEKLNILKYLAYLTPKEQVLLAQLI' A
#
# COMPACT_ATOMS: atom_id res chain seq x y z
N MET A 1 14.66 -5.09 -17.71
CA MET A 1 13.53 -5.54 -16.88
C MET A 1 12.41 -4.52 -16.98
N ARG A 2 11.24 -4.88 -17.52
CA ARG A 2 10.07 -3.98 -17.47
C ARG A 2 9.59 -3.96 -16.02
N LYS A 3 9.58 -2.78 -15.37
CA LYS A 3 8.95 -2.61 -14.06
C LYS A 3 7.44 -2.78 -14.28
N SER A 4 6.90 -3.93 -13.89
CA SER A 4 5.46 -4.14 -13.84
C SER A 4 4.87 -3.08 -12.90
N LYS A 5 3.95 -2.27 -13.42
CA LYS A 5 3.24 -1.27 -12.62
C LYS A 5 2.39 -2.03 -11.61
N ILE A 6 2.74 -1.92 -10.34
CA ILE A 6 2.03 -2.60 -9.25
C ILE A 6 0.65 -1.96 -9.15
N ILE A 7 -0.40 -2.77 -9.30
CA ILE A 7 -1.79 -2.36 -9.07
C ILE A 7 -2.14 -2.90 -7.68
N PHE A 8 -2.12 -2.02 -6.68
CA PHE A 8 -2.72 -2.34 -5.38
C PHE A 8 -4.24 -2.36 -5.54
N ASP A 9 -4.90 -3.20 -4.74
CA ASP A 9 -6.34 -3.08 -4.56
C ASP A 9 -6.66 -1.66 -4.07
N SER A 10 -7.35 -0.90 -4.91
CA SER A 10 -7.58 0.54 -4.72
C SER A 10 -8.30 0.79 -3.39
N ALA A 11 -9.12 -0.15 -2.93
CA ALA A 11 -9.88 -0.01 -1.69
C ALA A 11 -9.01 0.18 -0.43
N LEU A 12 -7.85 -0.48 -0.35
CA LEU A 12 -6.92 -0.30 0.77
C LEU A 12 -6.23 1.06 0.70
N LEU A 13 -5.77 1.44 -0.49
CA LEU A 13 -5.11 2.71 -0.72
C LEU A 13 -6.06 3.88 -0.46
N ASP A 14 -7.31 3.75 -0.89
CA ASP A 14 -8.38 4.74 -0.69
C ASP A 14 -8.69 4.88 0.80
N LYS A 15 -8.80 3.77 1.55
CA LYS A 15 -8.96 3.81 3.02
C LYS A 15 -7.80 4.52 3.73
N ILE A 16 -6.56 4.31 3.28
CA ILE A 16 -5.38 4.99 3.85
C ILE A 16 -5.40 6.48 3.49
N ALA A 17 -5.70 6.81 2.24
CA ALA A 17 -5.79 8.19 1.75
C ALA A 17 -6.89 8.99 2.47
N GLU A 18 -8.04 8.38 2.72
CA GLU A 18 -9.19 9.00 3.39
C GLU A 18 -9.12 8.96 4.92
N SER A 19 -8.16 8.23 5.51
CA SER A 19 -8.00 8.16 6.95
C SER A 19 -7.77 9.54 7.56
N LYS A 20 -8.76 10.05 8.30
CA LYS A 20 -8.67 11.32 9.04
C LYS A 20 -7.79 11.24 10.29
N LYS A 21 -7.42 10.02 10.70
CA LYS A 21 -6.61 9.75 11.90
C LYS A 21 -5.10 9.66 11.62
N MET A 22 -4.69 9.68 10.36
CA MET A 22 -3.29 9.65 9.95
C MET A 22 -2.89 10.97 9.31
N GLY A 23 -1.69 11.45 9.66
CA GLY A 23 -1.08 12.60 8.99
C GLY A 23 -0.66 12.27 7.55
N GLU A 24 -0.53 13.28 6.69
CA GLU A 24 -0.07 13.09 5.30
C GLU A 24 1.29 12.40 5.20
N GLY A 25 2.22 12.71 6.12
CA GLY A 25 3.53 12.06 6.15
C GLY A 25 3.45 10.55 6.44
N GLU A 26 2.54 10.14 7.33
CA GLU A 26 2.32 8.73 7.64
C GLU A 26 1.67 8.01 6.47
N LYS A 27 0.69 8.63 5.81
CA LYS A 27 0.07 8.09 4.59
C LYS A 27 1.12 7.88 3.51
N LEU A 28 1.98 8.87 3.27
CA LEU A 28 3.06 8.79 2.29
C LEU A 28 4.05 7.65 2.61
N ASN A 29 4.38 7.46 3.90
CA ASN A 29 5.28 6.40 4.33
C ASN A 29 4.66 5.00 4.14
N ILE A 30 3.37 4.83 4.43
CA ILE A 30 2.66 3.57 4.15
C ILE A 30 2.62 3.31 2.65
N LEU A 31 2.25 4.30 1.83
CA LEU A 31 2.21 4.15 0.38
C LEU A 31 3.59 3.77 -0.20
N LYS A 32 4.66 4.38 0.32
CA LYS A 32 6.04 4.00 -0.03
C LYS A 32 6.32 2.55 0.37
N TYR A 33 6.02 2.16 1.61
CA TYR A 33 6.24 0.81 2.10
C TYR A 33 5.55 -0.23 1.21
N LEU A 34 4.27 0.00 0.90
CA LEU A 34 3.49 -0.82 -0.02
C LEU A 34 4.19 -0.93 -1.38
N ALA A 35 4.59 0.18 -1.99
CA ALA A 35 5.24 0.20 -3.30
C ALA A 35 6.56 -0.61 -3.39
N TYR A 36 7.21 -0.89 -2.26
CA TYR A 36 8.44 -1.69 -2.20
C TYR A 36 8.22 -3.15 -1.74
N LEU A 37 6.99 -3.56 -1.42
CA LEU A 37 6.72 -4.94 -1.00
C LEU A 37 7.00 -5.94 -2.13
N THR A 38 7.66 -7.03 -1.77
CA THR A 38 7.80 -8.20 -2.62
C THR A 38 6.44 -8.90 -2.79
N PRO A 39 6.25 -9.71 -3.85
CA PRO A 39 5.00 -10.45 -4.05
C PRO A 39 4.60 -11.32 -2.85
N LYS A 40 5.57 -11.90 -2.12
CA LYS A 40 5.32 -12.70 -0.92
C LYS A 40 4.78 -11.84 0.23
N GLU A 41 5.37 -10.66 0.45
CA GLU A 41 4.93 -9.74 1.49
C GLU A 41 3.56 -9.13 1.16
N GLN A 42 3.25 -8.93 -0.12
CA GLN A 42 1.92 -8.52 -0.58
C GLN A 42 0.85 -9.57 -0.25
N VAL A 43 1.13 -10.86 -0.46
CA VAL A 43 0.22 -11.96 -0.09
C VAL A 43 0.01 -12.01 1.42
N LEU A 44 1.07 -11.87 2.21
CA LEU A 44 0.97 -11.83 3.67
C LEU A 44 0.15 -10.62 4.15
N LEU A 45 0.36 -9.45 3.54
CA LEU A 45 -0.43 -8.26 3.86
C LEU A 45 -1.91 -8.50 3.53
N ALA A 46 -2.24 -9.04 2.37
CA ALA A 46 -3.61 -9.33 1.96
C ALA A 46 -4.32 -10.37 2.84
N GLN A 47 -3.60 -11.13 3.67
CA GLN A 47 -4.18 -12.06 4.65
C GLN A 47 -4.49 -11.38 6.00
N LEU A 48 -3.89 -10.22 6.28
CA LEU A 48 -4.04 -9.49 7.54
C LEU A 48 -5.16 -8.44 7.50
N ILE A 49 -5.65 -8.10 6.32
CA ILE A 49 -6.73 -7.12 6.04
C ILE A 49 -7.92 -7.85 5.43
#